data_AF-Q9HT37-F1
#
_entry.id   AF-Q9HT37-F1
#
_cell.length_a   1.000
_cell.length_b   1.000
_cell.length_c   1.000
_cell.angle_alpha   90.00
_cell.angle_beta   90.00
_cell.angle_gamma   90.00
#
_symmetry.space_group_name_H-M   'P 1'
#
loop_
_entity.id
_entity.type
_entity.pdbx_description
1 polymer ?
#
loop_
_entity_poly.entity_id
_entity_poly.type
_entity_poly.pdbx_seq_one_letter_code
_entity_poly.pdbx_strand_id
1 'polypeptide(L)'
;MRRVLRLYCLALLLLAPAAQAQGFLPGTRPAECAYLRTVLACMDRLGNHYSVATGGNDTWLRGYDAASGRRWAQTNTRYGRLTFFSGIASDGEIWVGLSRNIGWTSVSRLSSSSGQRQRLTCGRVSGCSEGPSREAAR
;
A
#
# COMPACT_ATOMS: atom_id res chain seq x y z
N MET A 1 -35.31 14.31 -41.18
CA MET A 1 -35.30 13.45 -39.97
C MET A 1 -33.97 12.72 -39.72
N ARG A 2 -33.39 11.96 -40.67
CA ARG A 2 -32.14 11.19 -40.46
C ARG A 2 -30.93 12.01 -39.97
N ARG A 3 -30.75 13.27 -40.41
CA ARG A 3 -29.63 14.13 -39.97
C ARG A 3 -29.77 14.58 -38.50
N VAL A 4 -31.00 14.88 -38.06
CA VAL A 4 -31.28 15.27 -36.66
C VAL A 4 -31.06 14.10 -35.71
N LEU A 5 -31.46 12.88 -36.11
CA LEU A 5 -31.22 11.68 -35.32
C LEU A 5 -29.71 11.39 -35.14
N ARG A 6 -28.91 11.57 -36.20
CA ARG A 6 -27.44 11.42 -36.11
C ARG A 6 -26.80 12.43 -35.16
N LEU A 7 -27.24 13.68 -35.19
CA LEU A 7 -26.79 14.73 -34.27
C LEU A 7 -27.15 14.40 -32.82
N TYR A 8 -28.37 13.88 -32.57
CA TYR A 8 -28.80 13.47 -31.23
C TYR A 8 -27.99 12.29 -30.70
N CYS A 9 -27.70 11.27 -31.52
CA CYS A 9 -26.86 10.14 -31.11
C CYS A 9 -25.41 10.57 -30.81
N LEU A 10 -24.84 11.49 -31.59
CA LEU A 10 -23.51 12.06 -31.32
C LEU A 10 -23.47 12.88 -30.03
N ALA A 11 -24.51 13.67 -29.75
CA ALA A 11 -24.64 14.40 -28.50
C ALA A 11 -24.73 13.46 -27.29
N LEU A 12 -25.50 12.37 -27.38
CA LEU A 12 -25.61 11.35 -26.33
C LEU A 12 -24.28 10.62 -26.08
N LEU A 13 -23.48 10.34 -27.11
CA LEU A 13 -22.16 9.71 -26.96
C LEU A 13 -21.14 10.63 -26.27
N LEU A 14 -21.22 11.96 -26.47
CA LEU A 14 -20.35 12.92 -25.78
C LEU A 14 -20.72 13.14 -24.30
N LEU A 15 -21.96 12.82 -23.92
CA LEU A 15 -22.44 12.85 -22.54
C LEU A 15 -22.15 11.55 -21.77
N ALA A 16 -21.56 10.52 -22.41
CA ALA A 16 -21.15 9.33 -21.70
C ALA A 16 -20.02 9.69 -20.72
N PRO A 17 -20.24 9.62 -19.40
CA PRO A 17 -19.15 9.85 -18.47
C PRO A 17 -18.07 8.82 -18.77
N ALA A 18 -16.84 9.28 -18.95
CA ALA A 18 -15.67 8.42 -19.01
C ALA A 18 -15.59 7.68 -17.66
N ALA A 19 -16.27 6.54 -17.57
CA ALA A 19 -16.16 5.64 -16.44
C ALA A 19 -14.73 5.12 -16.48
N GLN A 20 -13.87 5.76 -15.68
CA GLN A 20 -12.52 5.29 -15.46
C GLN A 20 -12.67 3.90 -14.85
N ALA A 21 -12.46 2.86 -15.66
CA ALA A 21 -12.47 1.48 -15.21
C ALA A 21 -11.24 1.26 -14.33
N GLN A 22 -11.37 1.61 -13.06
CA GLN A 22 -10.36 1.28 -12.08
C GLN A 22 -10.57 -0.20 -11.73
N GLY A 23 -9.63 -1.04 -12.15
CA GLY A 23 -9.62 -2.46 -11.81
C GLY A 23 -9.41 -2.62 -10.31
N PHE A 24 -10.46 -2.96 -9.57
CA PHE A 24 -10.39 -3.28 -8.16
C PHE A 24 -10.77 -4.73 -7.92
N LEU A 25 -10.26 -5.30 -6.83
CA LEU A 25 -10.77 -6.57 -6.34
C LEU A 25 -12.26 -6.37 -5.95
N PRO A 26 -13.17 -7.25 -6.40
CA PRO A 26 -14.56 -7.17 -6.01
C PRO A 26 -14.68 -7.24 -4.48
N GLY A 27 -15.40 -6.29 -3.89
CA GLY A 27 -15.67 -6.24 -2.45
C GLY A 27 -14.73 -5.35 -1.62
N THR A 28 -13.59 -4.88 -2.17
CA THR A 28 -12.71 -3.94 -1.46
C THR A 28 -12.84 -2.54 -2.06
N ARG A 29 -13.28 -1.55 -1.26
CA ARG A 29 -13.13 -0.14 -1.65
C ARG A 29 -11.69 0.30 -1.34
N PRO A 30 -10.95 0.84 -2.31
CA PRO A 30 -9.59 1.30 -2.09
C PRO A 30 -9.57 2.48 -1.10
N ALA A 31 -8.43 2.69 -0.45
CA ALA A 31 -8.17 3.94 0.26
C ALA A 31 -8.19 5.12 -0.74
N GLU A 32 -8.73 6.25 -0.29
CA GLU A 32 -8.64 7.51 -1.02
C GLU A 32 -7.22 8.05 -0.85
N CYS A 33 -6.53 8.27 -1.97
CA CYS A 33 -5.13 8.68 -1.96
C CYS A 33 -4.92 9.95 -2.77
N ALA A 34 -4.09 10.85 -2.24
CA ALA A 34 -3.57 12.02 -2.91
C ALA A 34 -2.04 11.91 -3.05
N TYR A 35 -1.52 12.30 -4.21
CA TYR A 35 -0.09 12.26 -4.51
C TYR A 35 0.41 13.63 -4.94
N LEU A 36 1.53 14.07 -4.38
CA LEU A 36 2.25 15.27 -4.77
C LEU A 36 3.76 15.01 -4.80
N ARG A 37 4.34 15.04 -6.00
CA ARG A 37 5.80 14.94 -6.25
C ARG A 37 6.44 13.64 -5.76
N THR A 38 6.77 13.56 -4.48
CA THR A 38 7.40 12.41 -3.80
C THR A 38 6.64 12.03 -2.53
N VAL A 39 5.49 12.65 -2.29
CA VAL A 39 4.62 12.41 -1.13
C VAL A 39 3.31 11.79 -1.60
N LEU A 40 2.95 10.67 -0.99
CA LEU A 40 1.64 10.01 -1.10
C LEU A 40 0.96 10.08 0.26
N ALA A 41 -0.31 10.42 0.30
CA ALA A 41 -1.14 10.32 1.50
C ALA A 41 -2.42 9.56 1.17
N CYS A 42 -2.80 8.61 2.03
CA CYS A 42 -3.96 7.76 1.84
C CYS A 42 -4.79 7.68 3.12
N MET A 43 -6.10 7.57 2.97
CA MET A 43 -7.05 7.36 4.06
C MET A 43 -8.12 6.36 3.62
N ASP A 44 -8.50 5.43 4.48
CA ASP A 44 -9.63 4.55 4.26
C ASP A 44 -10.87 4.97 5.07
N ARG A 45 -11.99 4.29 4.83
CA ARG A 45 -13.26 4.58 5.52
C ARG A 45 -13.32 4.08 6.96
N LEU A 46 -12.39 3.23 7.36
CA LEU A 46 -12.28 2.76 8.73
C LEU A 46 -11.48 3.75 9.60
N GLY A 47 -10.94 4.81 8.99
CA GLY A 47 -10.16 5.84 9.67
C GLY A 47 -8.65 5.56 9.67
N ASN A 48 -8.21 4.47 9.05
CA ASN A 48 -6.78 4.24 8.85
C ASN A 48 -6.26 5.28 7.87
N HIS A 49 -5.09 5.82 8.18
CA HIS A 49 -4.44 6.75 7.29
C HIS A 49 -2.94 6.60 7.36
N TYR A 50 -2.29 6.80 6.23
CA TYR A 50 -0.84 6.75 6.15
C TYR A 50 -0.33 7.76 5.12
N SER A 51 0.91 8.19 5.31
CA SER A 51 1.64 8.95 4.32
C SER A 51 3.01 8.35 4.09
N VAL A 52 3.47 8.50 2.86
CA VAL A 52 4.74 8.00 2.35
C VAL A 52 5.46 9.17 1.70
N ALA A 53 6.70 9.41 2.09
CA ALA A 53 7.60 10.32 1.39
C ALA A 53 8.78 9.52 0.85
N THR A 54 9.22 9.80 -0.37
CA THR A 54 10.39 9.18 -0.99
C THR A 54 11.49 10.20 -1.25
N GLY A 55 12.74 9.82 -1.03
CA GLY A 55 13.90 10.67 -1.27
C GLY A 55 15.19 9.86 -1.33
N GLY A 56 15.88 9.90 -2.48
CA GLY A 56 17.09 9.11 -2.67
C GLY A 56 16.83 7.61 -2.51
N ASN A 57 17.55 6.98 -1.58
CA ASN A 57 17.38 5.57 -1.24
C ASN A 57 16.37 5.34 -0.11
N ASP A 58 15.82 6.41 0.46
CA ASP A 58 14.97 6.35 1.64
C ASP A 58 13.50 6.52 1.28
N THR A 59 12.66 5.78 2.00
CA THR A 59 11.22 5.96 2.04
C THR A 59 10.81 6.11 3.49
N TRP A 60 10.19 7.24 3.83
CA TRP A 60 9.63 7.51 5.15
C TRP A 60 8.14 7.26 5.12
N LEU A 61 7.65 6.48 6.08
CA LEU A 61 6.26 6.16 6.24
C LEU A 61 5.81 6.60 7.63
N ARG A 62 4.59 7.11 7.73
CA ARG A 62 3.89 7.32 9.00
C ARG A 62 2.43 6.99 8.82
N GLY A 63 1.78 6.55 9.87
CA GLY A 63 0.36 6.25 9.79
C GLY A 63 -0.30 6.13 11.15
N TYR A 64 -1.57 5.80 11.06
CA TYR A 64 -2.47 5.53 12.17
C TYR A 64 -3.28 4.30 11.81
N ASP A 65 -3.26 3.34 12.72
CA ASP A 65 -4.14 2.18 12.68
C ASP A 65 -5.34 2.44 13.58
N ALA A 66 -6.52 2.51 12.97
CA ALA A 66 -7.77 2.77 13.66
C ALA A 66 -8.22 1.60 14.54
N ALA A 67 -7.82 0.36 14.21
CA ALA A 67 -8.21 -0.82 14.98
C ALA A 67 -7.50 -0.86 16.34
N SER A 68 -6.19 -0.58 16.37
CA SER A 68 -5.42 -0.52 17.62
C SER A 68 -5.38 0.88 18.26
N GLY A 69 -5.78 1.92 17.53
CA GLY A 69 -5.66 3.31 17.97
C GLY A 69 -4.22 3.83 18.02
N ARG A 70 -3.28 3.13 17.37
CA ARG A 70 -1.84 3.44 17.43
C ARG A 70 -1.40 4.26 16.24
N ARG A 71 -0.51 5.23 16.50
CA ARG A 71 0.29 5.85 15.45
C ARG A 71 1.57 5.07 15.27
N TRP A 72 2.09 5.06 14.06
CA TRP A 72 3.37 4.43 13.77
C TRP A 72 4.18 5.26 12.78
N ALA A 73 5.49 5.08 12.81
CA ALA A 73 6.43 5.62 11.85
C ALA A 73 7.43 4.53 11.45
N GLN A 74 7.81 4.50 10.18
CA GLN A 74 8.77 3.54 9.66
C GLN A 74 9.68 4.22 8.64
N THR A 75 10.96 3.89 8.67
CA THR A 75 11.92 4.28 7.64
C THR A 75 12.39 3.04 6.92
N ASN A 76 12.39 3.10 5.58
CA ASN A 76 12.92 2.07 4.71
C ASN A 76 14.12 2.63 3.96
N THR A 77 15.27 1.99 4.05
CA THR A 77 16.46 2.38 3.28
C THR A 77 16.83 1.25 2.32
N ARG A 78 16.94 1.61 1.04
CA ARG A 78 17.28 0.68 -0.03
C ARG A 78 18.78 0.59 -0.25
N TYR A 79 19.31 -0.64 -0.20
CA TYR A 79 20.67 -1.01 -0.56
C TYR A 79 20.65 -2.02 -1.70
N GLY A 80 20.69 -1.51 -2.94
CA GLY A 80 20.62 -2.33 -4.15
C GLY A 80 19.29 -3.11 -4.26
N ARG A 81 19.34 -4.42 -4.05
CA ARG A 81 18.17 -5.32 -4.08
C ARG A 81 17.54 -5.57 -2.71
N LEU A 82 18.18 -5.11 -1.65
CA LEU A 82 17.73 -5.25 -0.26
C LEU A 82 17.17 -3.92 0.22
N THR A 83 16.11 -3.98 1.02
CA THR A 83 15.59 -2.82 1.74
C THR A 83 15.56 -3.17 3.20
N PHE A 84 16.31 -2.43 4.01
CA PHE A 84 16.23 -2.50 5.45
C PHE A 84 15.13 -1.55 5.89
N PHE A 85 14.35 -1.96 6.89
CA PHE A 85 13.35 -1.09 7.47
C PHE A 85 13.31 -1.23 8.98
N SER A 86 12.99 -0.12 9.63
CA SER A 86 12.75 -0.06 11.07
C SER A 86 11.60 0.87 11.35
N GLY A 87 10.73 0.49 12.27
CA GLY A 87 9.59 1.29 12.67
C GLY A 87 9.33 1.25 14.16
N ILE A 88 8.48 2.18 14.58
CA ILE A 88 8.06 2.38 15.96
C ILE A 88 6.57 2.72 15.97
N ALA A 89 5.85 2.17 16.93
CA ALA A 89 4.48 2.52 17.25
C ALA A 89 4.41 3.42 18.51
N SER A 90 3.30 4.14 18.68
CA SER A 90 3.10 5.10 19.76
C SER A 90 3.04 4.49 21.16
N ASP A 91 2.87 3.18 21.27
CA ASP A 91 2.95 2.41 22.52
C ASP A 91 4.39 1.96 22.85
N GLY A 92 5.37 2.30 22.01
CA GLY A 92 6.77 1.93 22.18
C GLY A 92 7.16 0.60 21.55
N GLU A 93 6.24 -0.10 20.88
CA GLU A 93 6.61 -1.28 20.10
C GLU A 93 7.51 -0.86 18.93
N ILE A 94 8.65 -1.53 18.79
CA ILE A 94 9.61 -1.30 17.71
C ILE A 94 9.69 -2.56 16.87
N TRP A 95 9.88 -2.40 15.57
CA TRP A 95 10.20 -3.53 14.69
C TRP A 95 11.33 -3.18 13.75
N VAL A 96 12.04 -4.22 13.34
CA VAL A 96 13.11 -4.15 12.34
C VAL A 96 12.94 -5.28 11.35
N GLY A 97 13.32 -5.04 10.11
CA GLY A 97 13.18 -6.05 9.08
C GLY A 97 13.95 -5.78 7.79
N LEU A 98 13.85 -6.79 6.94
CA LEU A 98 14.54 -6.89 5.67
C LEU A 98 13.55 -7.30 4.59
N SER A 99 13.52 -6.55 3.50
CA SER A 99 12.74 -6.86 2.31
C SER A 99 13.64 -7.09 1.11
N ARG A 100 13.27 -8.05 0.27
CA ARG A 100 13.95 -8.34 -1.01
C ARG A 100 12.93 -8.56 -2.11
N ASN A 101 13.24 -8.08 -3.31
CA ASN A 101 12.40 -8.29 -4.49
C ASN A 101 12.89 -9.50 -5.31
N ILE A 102 11.98 -10.44 -5.55
CA ILE A 102 12.11 -11.60 -6.43
C ILE A 102 11.09 -11.42 -7.56
N GLY A 103 11.54 -10.91 -8.70
CA GLY A 103 10.63 -10.52 -9.78
C GLY A 103 9.61 -9.48 -9.32
N TRP A 104 8.32 -9.78 -9.46
CA TRP A 104 7.21 -8.93 -9.01
C TRP A 104 6.77 -9.17 -7.56
N THR A 105 7.48 -10.03 -6.84
CA THR A 105 7.15 -10.41 -5.46
C THR A 105 8.18 -9.85 -4.48
N SER A 106 7.71 -9.14 -3.47
CA SER A 106 8.50 -8.70 -2.32
C SER A 106 8.39 -9.71 -1.19
N VAL A 107 9.52 -10.13 -0.63
CA VAL A 107 9.56 -11.02 0.54
C VAL A 107 10.24 -10.26 1.68
N SER A 108 9.48 -10.02 2.74
CA SER A 108 9.93 -9.32 3.93
C SER A 108 10.00 -10.26 5.13
N ARG A 109 11.01 -10.07 5.98
CA ARG A 109 11.11 -10.69 7.30
C ARG A 109 11.31 -9.61 8.33
N LEU A 110 10.56 -9.65 9.41
CA LEU A 110 10.64 -8.66 10.47
C LEU A 110 10.57 -9.31 11.84
N SER A 111 11.06 -8.59 12.83
CA SER A 111 10.98 -8.94 14.25
C SER A 111 10.59 -7.71 15.05
N SER A 112 9.72 -7.89 16.03
CA SER A 112 9.29 -6.83 16.94
C SER A 112 10.00 -6.92 18.30
N SER A 113 10.00 -5.83 19.05
CA SER A 113 10.46 -5.78 20.44
C SER A 113 9.63 -6.67 21.37
N SER A 114 8.39 -6.99 21.00
CA SER A 114 7.52 -7.96 21.66
C SER A 114 7.90 -9.43 21.38
N GLY A 115 8.96 -9.67 20.59
CA GLY A 115 9.47 -11.00 20.26
C GLY A 115 8.74 -11.69 19.10
N GLN A 116 7.75 -11.04 18.49
CA GLN A 116 7.06 -11.59 17.32
C GLN A 116 7.99 -11.58 16.11
N ARG A 117 7.93 -12.66 15.33
CA ARG A 117 8.68 -12.81 14.08
C ARG A 117 7.72 -13.12 12.95
N GLN A 118 7.73 -12.30 11.92
CA GLN A 118 6.80 -12.43 10.80
C GLN A 118 7.55 -12.51 9.48
N ARG A 119 6.92 -13.20 8.52
CA ARG A 119 7.37 -13.23 7.13
C ARG A 119 6.22 -12.81 6.23
N LEU A 120 6.38 -11.72 5.51
CA LEU A 120 5.37 -11.23 4.57
C LEU A 120 5.81 -11.51 3.14
N THR A 121 4.89 -12.00 2.31
CA THR A 121 5.08 -12.17 0.87
C THR A 121 4.03 -11.33 0.15
N CYS A 122 4.47 -10.30 -0.56
CA CYS A 122 3.60 -9.35 -1.24
C CYS A 122 3.79 -9.44 -2.76
N GLY A 123 2.71 -9.69 -3.49
CA GLY A 123 2.67 -9.65 -4.95
C GLY A 123 1.65 -8.62 -5.43
N ARG A 124 1.81 -8.13 -6.66
CA ARG A 124 0.90 -7.11 -7.23
C ARG A 124 -0.54 -7.57 -7.36
N VAL A 125 -0.76 -8.83 -7.72
CA VAL A 125 -2.10 -9.40 -7.95
C VAL A 125 -2.58 -10.19 -6.73
N SER A 126 -1.69 -10.92 -6.06
CA SER A 126 -2.01 -11.76 -4.91
C SER A 126 -2.22 -10.98 -3.61
N GLY A 127 -1.86 -9.69 -3.57
CA GLY A 127 -1.76 -8.94 -2.33
C GLY A 127 -0.63 -9.46 -1.43
N CYS A 128 -0.76 -9.24 -0.13
CA CYS A 128 0.21 -9.67 0.88
C CYS A 128 -0.35 -10.82 1.71
N SER A 129 0.46 -11.84 1.94
CA SER A 129 0.17 -12.93 2.87
C SER A 129 1.30 -13.11 3.88
N GLU A 130 0.92 -13.51 5.09
CA GLU A 130 1.86 -13.97 6.10
C GLU A 130 2.23 -15.44 5.79
N GLY A 131 3.54 -15.71 5.76
CA GLY A 131 4.09 -17.06 5.63
C GLY A 131 4.64 -17.56 6.96
N PRO A 132 5.04 -18.85 7.04
CA PRO A 132 5.59 -19.42 8.26
C PRO A 132 6.84 -18.65 8.72
N SER A 133 6.87 -18.31 10.01
CA SER A 133 8.07 -17.84 10.69
C SER A 133 9.13 -18.96 10.66
N ARG A 134 10.43 -18.61 10.68
CA ARG A 134 11.48 -19.63 10.56
C ARG A 134 11.46 -20.64 11.73
N GLU A 135 10.92 -20.28 12.89
CA GLU A 135 10.68 -21.23 13.99
C GLU A 135 9.67 -22.34 13.64
N ALA A 136 8.67 -22.09 12.79
CA ALA A 136 7.67 -23.10 12.43
C ALA A 136 8.14 -24.12 11.37
N ALA A 137 9.35 -23.96 10.83
CA ALA A 137 9.89 -24.80 9.75
C ALA A 137 11.04 -25.72 10.19
N ARG A 138 11.32 -25.81 11.51
CA ARG A 138 12.20 -26.83 12.10
C ARG A 138 11.35 -27.87 12.80
#